data_AF-A0A075X0W6-F1
#
_entry.id   AF-A0A075X0W6-F1
#
_cell.length_a   1.000
_cell.length_b   1.000
_cell.length_c   1.000
_cell.angle_alpha   90.00
_cell.angle_beta   90.00
_cell.angle_gamma   90.00
#
_symmetry.space_group_name_H-M   'P 1'
#
loop_
_entity.id
_entity.type
_entity.pdbx_description
1 polymer ?
#
loop_
_entity_poly.entity_id
_entity_poly.type
_entity_poly.pdbx_seq_one_letter_code
_entity_poly.pdbx_strand_id
1 'polypeptide(L)'
;MKKLGVVILFLILLFLGQSYGLAETMVLTSQNTHKEQSFQHKKAGDELFKKGEIKKAAIEYIEALRLYKDYEIEELITMATRISWGGKLKESEEILREVLKKDPQNRRAILQLARVLSWQGRQIEALSMVDALLKKAPADEEALLVKANALRFLGRPDKALDLYDQILAKRDDFDARLGKAYAYGSLRIPSKLEENFKLLKPGYPYQEKDVKDLELYKKSIFNPAVLTGFSYFHDTDENEVYTYRLGFETYLKDFRVAGNYIYREGSDNLRTSYSDELIFEVGKRLTHPLWGSVSLGFSQGGKDKTFVIGGTLVKRIVSPYKISLQTFASIRIKQT
;
A
#
# COMPACT_ATOMS: atom_id res chain seq x y z
N MET A 1 -43.70 -68.29 -21.29
CA MET A 1 -42.53 -67.38 -21.25
C MET A 1 -42.89 -65.88 -21.20
N LYS A 2 -43.95 -65.38 -21.87
CA LYS A 2 -44.28 -63.92 -21.89
C LYS A 2 -44.70 -63.30 -20.53
N LYS A 3 -45.30 -64.06 -19.60
CA LYS A 3 -45.72 -63.52 -18.29
C LYS A 3 -44.57 -63.30 -17.28
N LEU A 4 -43.46 -64.05 -17.42
CA LEU A 4 -42.33 -63.96 -16.50
C LEU A 4 -41.49 -62.69 -16.74
N GLY A 5 -41.34 -62.28 -18.00
CA GLY A 5 -40.60 -61.06 -18.37
C GLY A 5 -41.27 -59.77 -17.88
N VAL A 6 -42.61 -59.72 -17.84
CA VAL A 6 -43.36 -58.56 -17.34
C VAL A 6 -43.20 -58.40 -15.83
N VAL A 7 -43.21 -59.51 -15.09
CA VAL A 7 -43.01 -59.50 -13.63
C VAL A 7 -41.59 -59.06 -13.27
N ILE A 8 -40.58 -59.53 -14.01
CA ILE A 8 -39.18 -59.13 -13.82
C ILE A 8 -39.00 -57.63 -14.11
N LEU A 9 -39.58 -57.12 -15.20
CA LEU A 9 -39.51 -55.69 -15.53
C LEU A 9 -40.18 -54.81 -14.47
N PHE A 10 -41.31 -55.25 -13.92
CA PHE A 10 -42.03 -54.53 -12.86
C PHE A 10 -41.25 -54.52 -11.53
N LEU A 11 -40.60 -55.64 -11.18
CA LEU A 11 -39.71 -55.72 -10.01
C LEU A 11 -38.46 -54.85 -10.18
N ILE A 12 -37.86 -54.79 -11.37
CA ILE A 12 -36.74 -53.90 -11.67
C ILE A 12 -37.16 -52.43 -11.55
N LEU A 13 -38.33 -52.06 -12.07
CA LEU A 13 -38.85 -50.69 -11.96
C LEU A 13 -39.19 -50.30 -10.51
N LEU A 14 -39.71 -51.22 -9.70
CA LEU A 14 -39.92 -51.01 -8.26
C LEU A 14 -38.61 -50.83 -7.49
N PHE A 15 -37.60 -51.65 -7.80
CA PHE A 15 -36.27 -51.58 -7.17
C PHE A 15 -35.51 -50.31 -7.59
N LEU A 16 -35.64 -49.90 -8.86
CA LEU A 16 -35.17 -48.60 -9.35
C LEU A 16 -35.91 -47.46 -8.64
N GLY A 17 -37.24 -47.48 -8.57
CA GLY A 17 -38.02 -46.45 -7.87
C GLY A 17 -37.64 -46.28 -6.38
N GLN A 18 -37.41 -47.37 -5.66
CA GLN A 18 -36.96 -47.33 -4.27
C GLN A 18 -35.51 -46.84 -4.12
N SER A 19 -34.60 -47.23 -5.02
CA SER A 19 -33.21 -46.77 -5.00
C SER A 19 -33.08 -45.28 -5.37
N TYR A 20 -33.90 -44.78 -6.29
CA TYR A 20 -33.98 -43.34 -6.60
C TYR A 20 -34.54 -42.53 -5.40
N GLY A 21 -35.59 -42.99 -4.73
CA GLY A 21 -36.12 -42.32 -3.53
C GLY A 21 -35.16 -42.33 -2.34
N LEU A 22 -34.36 -43.39 -2.17
CA LEU A 22 -33.29 -43.45 -1.17
C LEU A 22 -32.12 -42.52 -1.50
N ALA A 23 -31.77 -42.41 -2.79
CA ALA A 23 -30.72 -41.49 -3.23
C ALA A 23 -31.12 -40.02 -3.02
N GLU A 24 -32.35 -39.62 -3.36
CA GLU A 24 -32.85 -38.27 -3.11
C GLU A 24 -32.92 -37.95 -1.62
N THR A 25 -33.40 -38.87 -0.78
CA THR A 25 -33.44 -38.67 0.67
C THR A 25 -32.04 -38.60 1.28
N MET A 26 -31.07 -39.39 0.82
CA MET A 26 -29.67 -39.27 1.24
C MET A 26 -29.03 -37.94 0.82
N VAL A 27 -29.29 -37.46 -0.40
CA VAL A 27 -28.79 -36.16 -0.89
C VAL A 27 -29.41 -35.01 -0.09
N LEU A 28 -30.73 -35.03 0.14
CA LEU A 28 -31.42 -34.02 0.95
C LEU A 28 -30.95 -34.01 2.41
N THR A 29 -30.74 -35.19 3.00
CA THR A 29 -30.24 -35.32 4.38
C THR A 29 -28.81 -34.79 4.47
N SER A 30 -27.93 -35.16 3.53
CA SER A 30 -26.55 -34.64 3.47
C SER A 30 -26.49 -33.13 3.24
N GLN A 31 -27.32 -32.58 2.35
CA GLN A 31 -27.42 -31.14 2.13
C GLN A 31 -27.90 -30.40 3.38
N ASN A 32 -28.90 -30.94 4.09
CA ASN A 32 -29.35 -30.36 5.36
C ASN A 32 -28.26 -30.42 6.44
N THR A 33 -27.48 -31.50 6.52
CA THR A 33 -26.34 -31.58 7.44
C THR A 33 -25.24 -30.56 7.11
N HIS A 34 -24.85 -30.40 5.84
CA HIS A 34 -23.85 -29.41 5.44
C HIS A 34 -24.32 -27.97 5.67
N LYS A 35 -25.60 -27.69 5.42
CA LYS A 35 -26.20 -26.38 5.69
C LYS A 35 -26.17 -26.05 7.19
N GLU A 36 -26.53 -27.00 8.05
CA GLU A 36 -26.48 -26.80 9.50
C GLU A 36 -25.04 -26.57 9.98
N GLN A 37 -24.09 -27.41 9.53
CA GLN A 37 -22.67 -27.24 9.86
C GLN A 37 -22.14 -25.88 9.39
N SER A 38 -22.53 -25.42 8.20
CA SER A 38 -22.19 -24.10 7.69
C SER A 38 -22.64 -22.98 8.63
N PHE A 39 -23.87 -23.06 9.16
CA PHE A 39 -24.37 -22.07 10.11
C PHE A 39 -23.64 -22.09 11.44
N GLN A 40 -23.19 -23.26 11.91
CA GLN A 40 -22.36 -23.36 13.10
C GLN A 40 -21.00 -22.68 12.90
N HIS A 41 -20.33 -22.92 11.76
CA HIS A 41 -19.09 -22.23 11.41
C HIS A 41 -19.30 -20.71 11.29
N LYS A 42 -20.38 -20.26 10.64
CA LYS A 42 -20.72 -18.84 10.55
C LYS A 42 -20.88 -18.21 11.95
N LYS A 43 -21.61 -18.87 12.85
CA LYS A 43 -21.81 -18.42 14.23
C LYS A 43 -20.49 -18.36 15.01
N ALA A 44 -19.65 -19.38 14.89
CA ALA A 44 -18.31 -19.38 15.48
C ALA A 44 -17.46 -18.21 14.96
N GLY A 45 -17.53 -17.94 13.64
CA GLY A 45 -16.92 -16.77 13.02
C GLY A 45 -17.40 -15.46 13.64
N ASP A 46 -18.70 -15.30 13.83
CA ASP A 46 -19.29 -14.10 14.47
C ASP A 46 -18.80 -13.91 15.91
N GLU A 47 -18.71 -14.99 16.69
CA GLU A 47 -18.24 -14.95 18.07
C GLU A 47 -16.74 -14.60 18.14
N LEU A 48 -15.91 -15.22 17.30
CA LEU A 48 -14.48 -14.91 17.19
C LEU A 48 -14.26 -13.47 16.74
N PHE A 49 -15.07 -12.98 15.80
CA PHE A 49 -15.00 -11.60 15.33
C PHE A 49 -15.28 -10.61 16.46
N LYS A 50 -16.31 -10.86 17.29
CA LYS A 50 -16.62 -10.05 18.48
C LYS A 50 -15.50 -10.05 19.52
N LYS A 51 -14.76 -11.16 19.64
CA LYS A 51 -13.58 -11.28 20.52
C LYS A 51 -12.33 -10.59 19.95
N GLY A 52 -12.38 -10.06 18.73
CA GLY A 52 -11.24 -9.47 18.03
C GLY A 52 -10.29 -10.50 17.40
N GLU A 53 -10.66 -11.78 17.38
CA GLU A 53 -9.88 -12.87 16.77
C GLU A 53 -10.11 -12.93 15.25
N ILE A 54 -9.91 -11.81 14.57
CA ILE A 54 -10.31 -11.57 13.17
C ILE A 54 -9.75 -12.64 12.21
N LYS A 55 -8.49 -13.07 12.41
CA LYS A 55 -7.86 -14.10 11.56
C LYS A 55 -8.55 -15.47 11.70
N LYS A 56 -8.97 -15.85 12.91
CA LYS A 56 -9.69 -17.11 13.14
C LYS A 56 -11.13 -17.01 12.63
N ALA A 57 -11.78 -15.86 12.87
CA ALA A 57 -13.11 -15.58 12.32
C ALA A 57 -13.16 -15.75 10.79
N ALA A 58 -12.15 -15.25 10.08
CA ALA A 58 -12.05 -15.41 8.63
C ALA A 58 -12.00 -16.88 8.19
N ILE A 59 -11.30 -17.74 8.94
CA ILE A 59 -11.22 -19.18 8.65
C ILE A 59 -12.59 -19.83 8.80
N GLU A 60 -13.31 -19.52 9.88
CA GLU A 60 -14.66 -20.05 10.11
C GLU A 60 -15.66 -19.61 9.04
N TYR A 61 -15.61 -18.36 8.58
CA TYR A 61 -16.47 -17.92 7.47
C TYR A 61 -16.14 -18.62 6.14
N ILE A 62 -14.86 -18.90 5.87
CA ILE A 62 -14.45 -19.66 4.68
C ILE A 62 -15.00 -21.09 4.75
N GLU A 63 -14.90 -21.75 5.91
CA GLU A 63 -15.47 -23.09 6.10
C GLU A 63 -16.99 -23.09 5.98
N ALA A 64 -17.67 -22.08 6.53
CA ALA A 64 -19.11 -21.91 6.33
C ALA A 64 -19.46 -21.87 4.83
N LEU A 65 -18.77 -21.01 4.07
CA LEU A 65 -19.01 -20.83 2.63
C LEU A 65 -18.55 -22.02 1.77
N ARG A 66 -17.64 -22.85 2.27
CA ARG A 66 -17.25 -24.11 1.64
C ARG A 66 -18.37 -25.14 1.72
N LEU A 67 -19.05 -25.22 2.87
CA LEU A 67 -20.12 -26.19 3.14
C LEU A 67 -21.45 -25.80 2.50
N TYR A 68 -21.77 -24.50 2.46
CA TYR A 68 -23.02 -23.99 1.90
C TYR A 68 -22.81 -22.57 1.37
N LYS A 69 -23.22 -22.30 0.13
CA LYS A 69 -22.97 -21.01 -0.56
C LYS A 69 -24.20 -20.13 -0.71
N ASP A 70 -25.39 -20.66 -0.44
CA ASP A 70 -26.65 -19.98 -0.71
C ASP A 70 -27.14 -19.19 0.50
N TYR A 71 -26.35 -18.17 0.83
CA TYR A 71 -26.68 -17.14 1.81
C TYR A 71 -27.27 -15.91 1.13
N GLU A 72 -28.03 -15.12 1.89
CA GLU A 72 -28.46 -13.78 1.50
C GLU A 72 -27.26 -12.90 1.07
N ILE A 73 -27.48 -12.05 0.07
CA ILE A 73 -26.41 -11.22 -0.52
C ILE A 73 -25.71 -10.37 0.56
N GLU A 74 -26.46 -9.76 1.47
CA GLU A 74 -25.88 -8.93 2.53
C GLU A 74 -25.05 -9.73 3.55
N GLU A 75 -25.39 -10.99 3.77
CA GLU A 75 -24.62 -11.88 4.63
C GLU A 75 -23.33 -12.32 3.93
N LEU A 76 -23.39 -12.64 2.63
CA LEU A 76 -22.20 -12.90 1.82
C LEU A 76 -21.22 -11.72 1.83
N ILE A 77 -21.73 -10.49 1.64
CA ILE A 77 -20.91 -9.27 1.68
C ILE A 77 -20.30 -9.09 3.08
N THR A 78 -21.07 -9.34 4.14
CA THR A 78 -20.60 -9.20 5.52
C THR A 78 -19.49 -10.20 5.85
N MET A 79 -19.68 -11.48 5.52
CA MET A 79 -18.65 -12.51 5.68
C MET A 79 -17.41 -12.18 4.84
N ALA A 80 -17.57 -11.83 3.56
CA ALA A 80 -16.46 -11.45 2.69
C ALA A 80 -15.67 -10.25 3.24
N THR A 81 -16.35 -9.25 3.81
CA THR A 81 -15.72 -8.10 4.46
C THR A 81 -14.85 -8.56 5.64
N ARG A 82 -15.37 -9.41 6.52
CA ARG A 82 -14.64 -9.92 7.69
C ARG A 82 -13.48 -10.84 7.29
N ILE A 83 -13.67 -11.66 6.26
CA ILE A 83 -12.62 -12.47 5.62
C ILE A 83 -11.47 -11.57 5.14
N SER A 84 -11.78 -10.42 4.51
CA SER A 84 -10.77 -9.47 4.06
C SER A 84 -9.97 -8.86 5.22
N TRP A 85 -10.62 -8.50 6.33
CA TRP A 85 -9.96 -8.00 7.53
C TRP A 85 -9.08 -9.07 8.20
N GLY A 86 -9.38 -10.35 8.01
CA GLY A 86 -8.54 -11.47 8.42
C GLY A 86 -7.32 -11.70 7.52
N GLY A 87 -7.15 -10.92 6.45
CA GLY A 87 -6.05 -11.03 5.49
C GLY A 87 -6.27 -12.05 4.37
N LYS A 88 -7.45 -12.66 4.30
CA LYS A 88 -7.83 -13.66 3.29
C LYS A 88 -8.40 -12.97 2.04
N LEU A 89 -7.55 -12.17 1.40
CA LEU A 89 -7.98 -11.23 0.37
C LEU A 89 -8.49 -11.93 -0.91
N LYS A 90 -7.90 -13.07 -1.29
CA LYS A 90 -8.32 -13.81 -2.50
C LYS A 90 -9.71 -14.42 -2.33
N GLU A 91 -9.93 -15.06 -1.18
CA GLU A 91 -11.21 -15.69 -0.83
C GLU A 91 -12.32 -14.63 -0.75
N SER A 92 -12.03 -13.48 -0.14
CA SER A 92 -12.97 -12.33 -0.10
C SER A 92 -13.30 -11.81 -1.51
N GLU A 93 -12.30 -11.65 -2.37
CA GLU A 93 -12.50 -11.24 -3.76
C GLU A 93 -13.43 -12.20 -4.51
N GLU A 94 -13.18 -13.50 -4.42
CA GLU A 94 -13.99 -14.52 -5.09
C GLU A 94 -15.47 -14.41 -4.68
N ILE A 95 -15.75 -14.31 -3.38
CA ILE A 95 -17.12 -14.18 -2.86
C ILE A 95 -17.77 -12.89 -3.37
N LEU A 96 -17.07 -11.75 -3.32
CA LEU A 96 -17.62 -10.47 -3.76
C LEU A 96 -17.89 -10.44 -5.26
N ARG A 97 -17.06 -11.12 -6.07
CA ARG A 97 -17.32 -11.28 -7.51
C ARG A 97 -18.56 -12.13 -7.76
N GLU A 98 -18.77 -13.22 -7.01
CA GLU A 98 -20.01 -14.00 -7.09
C GLU A 98 -21.25 -13.19 -6.70
N VAL A 99 -21.14 -12.36 -5.65
CA VAL A 99 -22.21 -11.43 -5.29
C VAL A 99 -22.54 -10.49 -6.45
N LEU A 100 -21.52 -9.90 -7.09
CA LEU A 100 -21.73 -8.98 -8.21
C LEU A 100 -22.20 -9.65 -9.50
N LYS A 101 -22.05 -10.98 -9.65
CA LYS A 101 -22.72 -11.71 -10.73
C LYS A 101 -24.25 -11.78 -10.51
N LYS A 102 -24.69 -11.90 -9.24
CA LYS A 102 -26.11 -11.95 -8.86
C LYS A 102 -26.73 -10.55 -8.83
N ASP A 103 -26.02 -9.57 -8.28
CA ASP A 103 -26.44 -8.17 -8.20
C ASP A 103 -25.30 -7.23 -8.67
N PRO A 104 -25.22 -6.96 -9.98
CA PRO A 104 -24.14 -6.15 -10.55
C PRO A 104 -24.12 -4.69 -10.10
N GLN A 105 -25.19 -4.19 -9.49
CA GLN A 105 -25.29 -2.80 -9.05
C GLN A 105 -25.20 -2.64 -7.53
N ASN A 106 -24.92 -3.74 -6.79
CA ASN A 106 -24.79 -3.69 -5.35
C ASN A 106 -23.64 -2.77 -4.92
N ARG A 107 -23.97 -1.54 -4.48
CA ARG A 107 -22.98 -0.53 -4.07
C ARG A 107 -22.01 -1.08 -3.02
N ARG A 108 -22.53 -1.80 -2.02
CA ARG A 108 -21.72 -2.30 -0.89
C ARG A 108 -20.71 -3.34 -1.37
N ALA A 109 -21.12 -4.28 -2.22
CA ALA A 109 -20.21 -5.28 -2.80
C ALA A 109 -19.15 -4.63 -3.71
N ILE A 110 -19.52 -3.63 -4.53
CA ILE A 110 -18.57 -2.88 -5.36
C ILE A 110 -17.51 -2.19 -4.49
N LEU A 111 -17.93 -1.50 -3.43
CA LEU A 111 -17.02 -0.83 -2.50
C LEU A 111 -16.07 -1.80 -1.80
N GLN A 112 -16.60 -2.92 -1.29
CA GLN A 112 -15.77 -3.91 -0.61
C GLN A 112 -14.78 -4.58 -1.57
N LEU A 113 -15.22 -4.90 -2.80
CA LEU A 113 -14.32 -5.47 -3.79
C LEU A 113 -13.21 -4.48 -4.18
N ALA A 114 -13.54 -3.20 -4.36
CA ALA A 114 -12.54 -2.17 -4.63
C ALA A 114 -11.53 -2.03 -3.49
N ARG A 115 -11.95 -2.11 -2.21
CA ARG A 115 -11.03 -2.13 -1.05
C ARG A 115 -10.11 -3.33 -1.08
N VAL A 116 -10.66 -4.53 -1.30
CA VAL A 116 -9.89 -5.78 -1.39
C VAL A 116 -8.86 -5.72 -2.52
N LEU A 117 -9.26 -5.27 -3.71
CA LEU A 117 -8.37 -5.07 -4.85
C LEU A 117 -7.24 -4.10 -4.54
N SER A 118 -7.56 -3.00 -3.84
CA SER A 118 -6.56 -2.02 -3.40
C SER A 118 -5.55 -2.64 -2.43
N TRP A 119 -5.99 -3.44 -1.45
CA TRP A 119 -5.09 -4.14 -0.53
C TRP A 119 -4.27 -5.25 -1.21
N GLN A 120 -4.76 -5.84 -2.29
CA GLN A 120 -4.00 -6.76 -3.14
C GLN A 120 -3.00 -6.07 -4.07
N GLY A 121 -2.92 -4.73 -4.07
CA GLY A 121 -2.04 -3.97 -4.95
C GLY A 121 -2.62 -3.65 -6.33
N ARG A 122 -3.85 -4.08 -6.63
CA ARG A 122 -4.54 -3.88 -7.93
C ARG A 122 -5.25 -2.53 -7.99
N GLN A 123 -4.48 -1.46 -7.86
CA GLN A 123 -5.03 -0.10 -7.70
C GLN A 123 -5.84 0.38 -8.91
N ILE A 124 -5.43 0.02 -10.13
CA ILE A 124 -6.12 0.46 -11.35
C ILE A 124 -7.54 -0.12 -11.42
N GLU A 125 -7.71 -1.39 -11.06
CA GLU A 125 -9.03 -2.02 -11.03
C GLU A 125 -9.91 -1.46 -9.92
N ALA A 126 -9.34 -1.26 -8.73
CA ALA A 126 -10.04 -0.61 -7.62
C ALA A 126 -10.55 0.79 -8.02
N LEU A 127 -9.72 1.60 -8.69
CA LEU A 127 -10.09 2.93 -9.19
C LEU A 127 -11.24 2.85 -10.20
N SER A 128 -11.18 1.93 -11.17
CA SER A 128 -12.24 1.75 -12.17
C SER A 128 -13.60 1.46 -11.52
N MET A 129 -13.62 0.60 -10.49
CA MET A 129 -14.84 0.25 -9.77
C MET A 129 -15.45 1.44 -9.01
N VAL A 130 -14.63 2.20 -8.27
CA VAL A 130 -15.14 3.34 -7.49
C VAL A 130 -15.44 4.54 -8.37
N ASP A 131 -14.76 4.73 -9.50
CA ASP A 131 -15.10 5.76 -10.48
C ASP A 131 -16.49 5.52 -11.08
N ALA A 132 -16.87 4.26 -11.32
CA ALA A 132 -18.21 3.92 -11.78
C ALA A 132 -19.29 4.26 -10.72
N LEU A 133 -19.01 4.04 -9.43
CA LEU A 133 -19.89 4.46 -8.34
C LEU A 133 -20.00 5.98 -8.25
N LEU A 134 -18.87 6.68 -8.28
CA LEU A 134 -18.81 8.13 -8.15
C LEU A 134 -19.46 8.87 -9.33
N LYS A 135 -19.55 8.25 -10.51
CA LYS A 135 -20.37 8.79 -11.62
C LYS A 135 -21.86 8.88 -11.26
N LYS A 136 -22.38 7.92 -10.49
CA LYS A 136 -23.79 7.89 -10.05
C LYS A 136 -24.00 8.69 -8.76
N ALA A 137 -23.03 8.63 -7.85
CA ALA A 137 -23.08 9.30 -6.54
C ALA A 137 -21.75 10.04 -6.28
N PRO A 138 -21.56 11.26 -6.81
CA PRO A 138 -20.29 12.00 -6.69
C PRO A 138 -19.88 12.34 -5.26
N ALA A 139 -20.84 12.38 -4.34
CA ALA A 139 -20.64 12.75 -2.95
C ALA A 139 -20.45 11.54 -2.01
N ASP A 140 -20.38 10.32 -2.54
CA ASP A 140 -20.22 9.08 -1.78
C ASP A 140 -18.85 9.04 -1.07
N GLU A 141 -18.85 9.31 0.23
CA GLU A 141 -17.63 9.42 1.04
C GLU A 141 -16.83 8.12 1.12
N GLU A 142 -17.50 6.96 1.16
CA GLU A 142 -16.79 5.68 1.20
C GLU A 142 -16.10 5.42 -0.13
N ALA A 143 -16.76 5.72 -1.27
CA ALA A 143 -16.14 5.59 -2.58
C ALA A 143 -14.97 6.58 -2.76
N LEU A 144 -15.12 7.82 -2.28
CA LEU A 144 -14.04 8.82 -2.26
C LEU A 144 -12.85 8.33 -1.43
N LEU A 145 -13.07 7.73 -0.27
CA LEU A 145 -12.02 7.22 0.60
C LEU A 145 -11.23 6.09 -0.07
N VAL A 146 -11.93 5.14 -0.69
CA VAL A 146 -11.29 4.03 -1.42
C VAL A 146 -10.50 4.58 -2.62
N LYS A 147 -11.05 5.54 -3.36
CA LYS A 147 -10.35 6.22 -4.46
C LYS A 147 -9.08 6.93 -3.98
N ALA A 148 -9.17 7.68 -2.87
CA ALA A 148 -8.03 8.37 -2.29
C ALA A 148 -6.92 7.40 -1.88
N ASN A 149 -7.27 6.31 -1.20
CA ASN A 149 -6.33 5.26 -0.81
C ASN A 149 -5.67 4.60 -2.03
N ALA A 150 -6.44 4.25 -3.06
CA ALA A 150 -5.91 3.64 -4.27
C ALA A 150 -4.96 4.60 -5.04
N LEU A 151 -5.31 5.90 -5.13
CA LEU A 151 -4.43 6.92 -5.70
C LEU A 151 -3.12 7.08 -4.91
N ARG A 152 -3.20 7.09 -3.58
CA ARG A 152 -2.02 7.15 -2.71
C ARG A 152 -1.10 5.95 -2.95
N PHE A 153 -1.64 4.74 -2.97
CA PHE A 153 -0.87 3.52 -3.24
C PHE A 153 -0.31 3.45 -4.67
N LEU A 154 -0.98 4.08 -5.65
CA LEU A 154 -0.49 4.22 -7.02
C LEU A 154 0.62 5.29 -7.17
N GLY A 155 1.03 5.94 -6.08
CA GLY A 155 2.02 7.01 -6.12
C GLY A 155 1.48 8.31 -6.73
N ARG A 156 0.19 8.60 -6.50
CA ARG A 156 -0.48 9.88 -6.78
C ARG A 156 -1.02 10.50 -5.48
N PRO A 157 -0.16 10.74 -4.47
CA PRO A 157 -0.60 11.24 -3.17
C PRO A 157 -1.18 12.66 -3.23
N ASP A 158 -0.77 13.47 -4.21
CA ASP A 158 -1.32 14.79 -4.50
C ASP A 158 -2.82 14.74 -4.80
N LYS A 159 -3.23 13.88 -5.73
CA LYS A 159 -4.66 13.69 -6.06
C LYS A 159 -5.44 13.05 -4.92
N ALA A 160 -4.77 12.25 -4.09
CA ALA A 160 -5.39 11.66 -2.91
C ALA A 160 -5.71 12.72 -1.84
N LEU A 161 -4.83 13.72 -1.66
CA LEU A 161 -5.04 14.81 -0.70
C LEU A 161 -6.34 15.56 -0.97
N ASP A 162 -6.64 15.91 -2.23
CA ASP A 162 -7.87 16.61 -2.60
C ASP A 162 -9.13 15.83 -2.19
N LEU A 163 -9.08 14.50 -2.28
CA LEU A 163 -10.21 13.63 -1.91
C LEU A 163 -10.31 13.46 -0.39
N TYR A 164 -9.18 13.32 0.32
CA TYR A 164 -9.18 13.30 1.78
C TYR A 164 -9.72 14.62 2.35
N ASP A 165 -9.36 15.75 1.74
CA ASP A 165 -9.85 17.07 2.13
C ASP A 165 -11.36 17.19 1.94
N GLN A 166 -11.91 16.67 0.84
CA GLN A 166 -13.36 16.62 0.62
C GLN A 166 -14.11 15.80 1.69
N ILE A 167 -13.54 14.67 2.13
CA ILE A 167 -14.14 13.85 3.19
C ILE A 167 -14.06 14.60 4.53
N LEU A 168 -12.87 15.10 4.87
CA LEU A 168 -12.61 15.78 6.14
C LEU A 168 -13.33 17.12 6.30
N ALA A 169 -13.72 17.76 5.18
CA ALA A 169 -14.55 18.97 5.19
C ALA A 169 -15.99 18.70 5.68
N LYS A 170 -16.49 17.46 5.50
CA LYS A 170 -17.85 17.09 5.90
C LYS A 170 -17.91 16.53 7.32
N ARG A 171 -16.94 15.68 7.67
CA ARG A 171 -16.86 15.08 9.01
C ARG A 171 -15.43 14.73 9.36
N ASP A 172 -15.18 14.66 10.66
CA ASP A 172 -13.95 14.07 11.16
C ASP A 172 -13.95 12.56 10.87
N ASP A 173 -13.05 12.09 10.01
CA ASP A 173 -12.91 10.69 9.64
C ASP A 173 -11.47 10.21 9.88
N PHE A 174 -11.33 9.16 10.68
CA PHE A 174 -10.03 8.61 11.07
C PHE A 174 -9.24 8.09 9.86
N ASP A 175 -9.88 7.29 8.99
CA ASP A 175 -9.20 6.64 7.85
C ASP A 175 -8.75 7.67 6.82
N ALA A 176 -9.57 8.70 6.56
CA ALA A 176 -9.22 9.80 5.67
C ALA A 176 -8.05 10.61 6.23
N ARG A 177 -8.04 10.90 7.54
CA ARG A 177 -6.94 11.62 8.18
C ARG A 177 -5.65 10.80 8.20
N LEU A 178 -5.75 9.50 8.48
CA LEU A 178 -4.61 8.57 8.42
C LEU A 178 -4.03 8.52 7.01
N GLY A 179 -4.89 8.35 6.00
CA GLY A 179 -4.50 8.36 4.59
C GLY A 179 -3.84 9.68 4.17
N LYS A 180 -4.37 10.81 4.63
CA LYS A 180 -3.81 12.16 4.42
C LYS A 180 -2.43 12.31 5.05
N ALA A 181 -2.21 11.80 6.26
CA ALA A 181 -0.90 11.79 6.91
C ALA A 181 0.14 10.96 6.12
N TYR A 182 -0.23 9.76 5.66
CA TYR A 182 0.63 8.96 4.79
C TYR A 182 0.93 9.64 3.44
N ALA A 183 -0.05 10.36 2.87
CA ALA A 183 0.15 11.12 1.66
C ALA A 183 1.18 12.24 1.86
N TYR A 184 1.12 12.99 2.98
CA TYR A 184 2.13 13.99 3.31
C TYR A 184 3.52 13.40 3.56
N GLY A 185 3.61 12.21 4.18
CA GLY A 185 4.87 11.49 4.32
C GLY A 185 5.48 11.08 2.98
N SER A 186 4.65 10.55 2.08
CA SER A 186 5.06 10.22 0.71
C SER A 186 5.52 11.46 -0.07
N LEU A 187 4.93 12.60 0.25
CA LEU A 187 5.32 13.90 -0.30
C LEU A 187 6.54 14.51 0.40
N ARG A 188 7.12 13.92 1.45
CA ARG A 188 8.24 14.50 2.20
C ARG A 188 7.91 15.90 2.75
N ILE A 189 6.72 16.05 3.35
CA ILE A 189 6.27 17.27 4.05
C ILE A 189 6.03 16.93 5.53
N PRO A 190 7.10 16.89 6.37
CA PRO A 190 7.02 16.49 7.77
C PRO A 190 6.03 17.29 8.60
N SER A 191 5.95 18.62 8.39
CA SER A 191 5.08 19.49 9.19
C SER A 191 3.60 19.10 9.07
N LYS A 192 3.15 18.83 7.83
CA LYS A 192 1.78 18.43 7.53
C LYS A 192 1.48 16.99 7.91
N LEU A 193 2.45 16.08 7.82
CA LEU A 193 2.30 14.75 8.41
C LEU A 193 2.04 14.88 9.91
N GLU A 194 2.90 15.61 10.64
CA GLU A 194 2.82 15.75 12.09
C GLU A 194 1.52 16.44 12.54
N GLU A 195 1.05 17.46 11.80
CA GLU A 195 -0.25 18.10 12.03
C GLU A 195 -1.39 17.07 11.97
N ASN A 196 -1.44 16.25 10.92
CA ASN A 196 -2.51 15.25 10.77
C ASN A 196 -2.36 14.10 11.75
N PHE A 197 -1.13 13.69 12.07
CA PHE A 197 -0.84 12.66 13.07
C PHE A 197 -1.38 13.03 14.46
N LYS A 198 -1.13 14.27 14.91
CA LYS A 198 -1.63 14.76 16.21
C LYS A 198 -3.15 14.85 16.30
N LEU A 199 -3.82 14.97 15.15
CA LEU A 199 -5.27 15.02 15.06
C LEU A 199 -5.92 13.63 15.02
N LEU A 200 -5.15 12.53 14.94
CA LEU A 200 -5.71 11.18 14.95
C LEU A 200 -6.30 10.86 16.32
N LYS A 201 -7.56 10.39 16.31
CA LYS A 201 -8.30 9.97 17.49
C LYS A 201 -8.76 8.52 17.28
N PRO A 202 -7.95 7.50 17.63
CA PRO A 202 -8.35 6.11 17.48
C PRO A 202 -9.52 5.80 18.42
N GLY A 203 -10.62 5.30 17.85
CA GLY A 203 -11.79 4.82 18.59
C GLY A 203 -11.89 3.29 18.66
N TYR A 204 -11.03 2.57 17.94
CA TYR A 204 -11.02 1.11 17.88
C TYR A 204 -9.59 0.55 18.00
N PRO A 205 -9.40 -0.67 18.54
CA PRO A 205 -8.06 -1.26 18.71
C PRO A 205 -7.22 -1.36 17.42
N TYR A 206 -7.86 -1.57 16.26
CA TYR A 206 -7.11 -1.60 14.99
C TYR A 206 -6.55 -0.22 14.62
N GLN A 207 -7.24 0.86 14.98
CA GLN A 207 -6.80 2.22 14.73
C GLN A 207 -5.60 2.60 15.60
N GLU A 208 -5.49 2.06 16.81
CA GLU A 208 -4.28 2.23 17.64
C GLU A 208 -3.05 1.61 16.97
N LYS A 209 -3.23 0.42 16.37
CA LYS A 209 -2.18 -0.21 15.57
C LYS A 209 -1.80 0.68 14.37
N ASP A 210 -2.78 1.24 13.66
CA ASP A 210 -2.51 2.12 12.52
C ASP A 210 -1.75 3.41 12.92
N VAL A 211 -2.08 3.99 14.08
CA VAL A 211 -1.32 5.13 14.64
C VAL A 211 0.12 4.73 14.94
N LYS A 212 0.34 3.55 15.53
CA LYS A 212 1.69 3.03 15.80
C LYS A 212 2.47 2.78 14.51
N ASP A 213 1.82 2.21 13.49
CA ASP A 213 2.43 1.96 12.18
C ASP A 213 2.80 3.27 11.48
N LEU A 214 1.96 4.32 11.60
CA LEU A 214 2.27 5.65 11.08
C LEU A 214 3.42 6.31 11.85
N GLU A 215 3.52 6.13 13.16
CA GLU A 215 4.64 6.63 13.97
C GLU A 215 5.97 5.96 13.56
N LEU A 216 5.96 4.65 13.33
CA LEU A 216 7.12 3.91 12.80
C LEU A 216 7.49 4.39 11.39
N TYR A 217 6.49 4.60 10.52
CA TYR A 217 6.70 5.15 9.19
C TYR A 217 7.31 6.55 9.25
N LYS A 218 6.81 7.44 10.10
CA LYS A 218 7.36 8.79 10.31
C LYS A 218 8.84 8.74 10.68
N LYS A 219 9.20 7.88 11.64
CA LYS A 219 10.59 7.66 12.05
C LYS A 219 11.44 7.11 10.91
N SER A 220 10.95 6.15 10.14
CA SER A 220 11.75 5.55 9.06
C SER A 220 12.06 6.52 7.93
N ILE A 221 11.18 7.49 7.67
CA ILE A 221 11.36 8.44 6.55
C ILE A 221 12.02 9.77 6.97
N PHE A 222 11.95 10.16 8.24
CA PHE A 222 12.43 11.47 8.70
C PHE A 222 13.49 11.43 9.81
N ASN A 223 13.89 10.25 10.29
CA ASN A 223 15.00 10.16 11.23
C ASN A 223 16.30 10.67 10.58
N PRO A 224 17.16 11.36 11.36
CA PRO A 224 18.51 11.64 10.94
C PRO A 224 19.23 10.34 10.55
N ALA A 225 19.87 10.36 9.40
CA ALA A 225 20.66 9.25 8.88
C ALA A 225 22.12 9.70 8.74
N VAL A 226 23.03 8.79 9.07
CA VAL A 226 24.46 8.90 8.76
C VAL A 226 24.80 7.76 7.82
N LEU A 227 25.46 8.09 6.71
CA LEU A 227 25.82 7.18 5.64
C LEU A 227 27.34 7.12 5.58
N THR A 228 27.93 5.96 5.82
CA THR A 228 29.37 5.76 5.66
C THR A 228 29.64 4.88 4.45
N GLY A 229 30.79 5.07 3.81
CA GLY A 229 31.18 4.27 2.66
C GLY A 229 32.68 4.22 2.49
N PHE A 230 33.15 3.09 1.96
CA PHE A 230 34.53 2.88 1.56
C PHE A 230 34.54 2.19 0.20
N SER A 231 35.44 2.61 -0.69
CA SER A 231 35.72 1.88 -1.92
C SER A 231 37.20 1.97 -2.26
N TYR A 232 37.74 0.88 -2.78
CA TYR A 232 39.09 0.78 -3.34
C TYR A 232 38.98 0.48 -4.83
N PHE A 233 39.81 1.15 -5.62
CA PHE A 233 39.94 0.94 -7.05
C PHE A 233 41.42 0.75 -7.38
N HIS A 234 41.70 -0.22 -8.26
CA HIS A 234 43.04 -0.49 -8.78
C HIS A 234 42.93 -0.72 -10.28
N ASP A 235 43.78 -0.06 -11.06
CA ASP A 235 43.87 -0.23 -12.52
C ASP A 235 45.21 -0.89 -12.90
N THR A 236 45.23 -1.46 -14.10
CA THR A 236 46.36 -2.14 -14.75
C THR A 236 47.63 -1.30 -14.89
N ASP A 237 47.56 0.02 -14.71
CA ASP A 237 48.69 0.95 -14.70
C ASP A 237 49.23 1.25 -13.29
N GLU A 238 48.94 0.39 -12.31
CA GLU A 238 49.33 0.48 -10.91
C GLU A 238 48.76 1.70 -10.16
N ASN A 239 47.74 2.37 -10.73
CA ASN A 239 46.98 3.38 -10.03
C ASN A 239 46.09 2.75 -8.96
N GLU A 240 46.19 3.26 -7.73
CA GLU A 240 45.34 2.89 -6.60
C GLU A 240 44.54 4.09 -6.11
N VAL A 241 43.24 3.92 -5.87
CA VAL A 241 42.39 4.97 -5.32
C VAL A 241 41.54 4.42 -4.18
N TYR A 242 41.74 4.99 -3.00
CA TYR A 242 40.91 4.80 -1.82
C TYR A 242 39.92 5.95 -1.73
N THR A 243 38.63 5.64 -1.57
CA THR A 243 37.57 6.65 -1.37
C THR A 243 36.82 6.36 -0.09
N TYR A 244 36.80 7.33 0.80
CA TYR A 244 36.04 7.32 2.05
C TYR A 244 34.89 8.31 1.92
N ARG A 245 33.69 7.91 2.36
CA ARG A 245 32.48 8.73 2.29
C ARG A 245 31.84 8.81 3.66
N LEU A 246 31.48 10.03 4.06
CA LEU A 246 30.67 10.31 5.23
C LEU A 246 29.55 11.28 4.82
N GLY A 247 28.36 10.75 4.69
CA GLY A 247 27.15 11.52 4.45
C GLY A 247 26.27 11.62 5.69
N PHE A 248 25.44 12.65 5.73
CA PHE A 248 24.32 12.72 6.65
C PHE A 248 23.08 13.29 5.95
N GLU A 249 21.91 12.94 6.45
CA GLU A 249 20.62 13.47 5.99
C GLU A 249 19.70 13.66 7.20
N THR A 250 18.97 14.77 7.25
CA THR A 250 17.96 15.03 8.27
C THR A 250 16.88 15.98 7.75
N TYR A 251 15.84 16.20 8.54
CA TYR A 251 14.77 17.15 8.26
C TYR A 251 14.65 18.18 9.39
N LEU A 252 14.76 19.46 9.03
CA LEU A 252 14.44 20.59 9.90
C LEU A 252 13.11 21.20 9.43
N LYS A 253 12.01 20.85 10.11
CA LYS A 253 10.64 21.09 9.62
C LYS A 253 10.50 20.52 8.20
N ASP A 254 10.16 21.34 7.21
CA ASP A 254 9.99 20.90 5.82
C ASP A 254 11.25 21.03 4.95
N PHE A 255 12.38 21.38 5.57
CA PHE A 255 13.66 21.44 4.88
C PHE A 255 14.43 20.13 5.09
N ARG A 256 14.72 19.45 3.98
CA ARG A 256 15.71 18.39 3.94
C ARG A 256 17.09 19.04 4.02
N VAL A 257 17.88 18.63 4.99
CA VAL A 257 19.28 19.04 5.13
C VAL A 257 20.14 17.81 4.93
N ALA A 258 21.07 17.87 3.99
CA ALA A 258 22.00 16.79 3.73
C ALA A 258 23.42 17.32 3.64
N GLY A 259 24.38 16.49 4.00
CA GLY A 259 25.78 16.76 3.74
C GLY A 259 26.47 15.51 3.26
N ASN A 260 27.53 15.69 2.48
CA ASN A 260 28.35 14.61 1.99
C ASN A 260 29.81 15.05 1.98
N TYR A 261 30.63 14.33 2.73
CA TYR A 261 32.07 14.44 2.74
C TYR A 261 32.67 13.25 2.02
N ILE A 262 33.55 13.51 1.06
CA ILE A 262 34.32 12.52 0.33
C ILE A 262 35.79 12.85 0.48
N TYR A 263 36.54 11.91 1.03
CA TYR A 263 38.00 11.93 1.05
C TYR A 263 38.51 10.89 0.07
N ARG A 264 39.46 11.28 -0.79
CA ARG A 264 40.11 10.37 -1.73
C ARG A 264 41.62 10.46 -1.57
N GLU A 265 42.24 9.28 -1.52
CA GLU A 265 43.67 9.10 -1.60
C GLU A 265 43.95 8.32 -2.88
N GLY A 266 44.72 8.93 -3.78
CA GLY A 266 45.10 8.32 -5.05
C GLY A 266 46.61 8.24 -5.14
N SER A 267 47.16 7.06 -5.38
CA SER A 267 48.59 6.84 -5.61
C SER A 267 48.84 6.22 -6.98
N ASP A 268 49.91 6.67 -7.61
CA ASP A 268 50.52 6.05 -8.78
C ASP A 268 51.98 5.69 -8.46
N ASN A 269 52.71 5.10 -9.40
CA ASN A 269 54.11 4.69 -9.23
C ASN A 269 55.09 5.84 -8.95
N LEU A 270 54.65 7.09 -9.05
CA LEU A 270 55.48 8.29 -8.97
C LEU A 270 55.03 9.23 -7.83
N ARG A 271 53.75 9.23 -7.44
CA ARG A 271 53.13 10.26 -6.61
C ARG A 271 51.92 9.73 -5.85
N THR A 272 51.69 10.33 -4.68
CA THR A 272 50.43 10.25 -3.94
C THR A 272 49.72 11.60 -3.98
N SER A 273 48.41 11.58 -4.13
CA SER A 273 47.53 12.74 -4.19
C SER A 273 46.34 12.56 -3.24
N TYR A 274 45.88 13.68 -2.71
CA TYR A 274 44.77 13.72 -1.77
C TYR A 274 43.74 14.71 -2.27
N SER A 275 42.46 14.37 -2.10
CA SER A 275 41.38 15.32 -2.29
C SER A 275 40.29 15.18 -1.25
N ASP A 276 39.74 16.33 -0.89
CA ASP A 276 38.60 16.49 -0.01
C ASP A 276 37.48 17.16 -0.76
N GLU A 277 36.25 16.71 -0.53
CA GLU A 277 35.05 17.32 -1.08
C GLU A 277 33.97 17.28 -0.01
N LEU A 278 33.46 18.44 0.37
CA LEU A 278 32.36 18.60 1.31
C LEU A 278 31.24 19.37 0.64
N ILE A 279 30.07 18.76 0.50
CA ILE A 279 28.87 19.40 -0.03
C ILE A 279 27.80 19.40 1.05
N PHE A 280 27.19 20.55 1.31
CA PHE A 280 25.96 20.70 2.07
C PHE A 280 24.83 21.07 1.13
N GLU A 281 23.66 20.47 1.32
CA GLU A 281 22.44 20.75 0.57
C GLU A 281 21.30 21.04 1.54
N VAL A 282 20.55 22.11 1.26
CA VAL A 282 19.25 22.36 1.87
C VAL A 282 18.20 22.37 0.77
N GLY A 283 17.23 21.47 0.88
CA GLY A 283 16.15 21.33 -0.09
C GLY A 283 14.77 21.38 0.55
N LYS A 284 13.77 21.83 -0.20
CA LYS A 284 12.37 21.86 0.24
C LYS A 284 11.46 21.42 -0.90
N ARG A 285 10.40 20.68 -0.56
CA ARG A 285 9.31 20.45 -1.50
C ARG A 285 8.36 21.64 -1.50
N LEU A 286 8.17 22.24 -2.68
CA LEU A 286 7.31 23.42 -2.88
C LEU A 286 5.88 22.98 -3.20
N THR A 287 5.75 22.06 -4.15
CA THR A 287 4.49 21.40 -4.53
C THR A 287 4.79 19.96 -4.97
N HIS A 288 3.79 19.12 -5.20
CA HIS A 288 3.99 17.96 -6.07
C HIS A 288 3.79 18.42 -7.52
N PRO A 289 4.77 18.27 -8.44
CA PRO A 289 6.02 17.54 -8.35
C PRO A 289 7.28 18.39 -8.07
N LEU A 290 7.13 19.67 -7.72
CA LEU A 290 8.22 20.64 -7.65
C LEU A 290 9.04 20.55 -6.35
N TRP A 291 10.34 20.27 -6.50
CA TRP A 291 11.31 20.30 -5.41
C TRP A 291 12.50 21.18 -5.79
N GLY A 292 13.00 21.95 -4.83
CA GLY A 292 14.18 22.80 -5.03
C GLY A 292 15.19 22.60 -3.92
N SER A 293 16.47 22.74 -4.26
CA SER A 293 17.57 22.78 -3.30
C SER A 293 18.61 23.84 -3.65
N VAL A 294 19.30 24.28 -2.60
CA VAL A 294 20.52 25.08 -2.69
C VAL A 294 21.63 24.26 -2.04
N SER A 295 22.80 24.24 -2.66
CA SER A 295 23.98 23.57 -2.14
C SER A 295 25.18 24.49 -2.05
N LEU A 296 26.02 24.21 -1.07
CA LEU A 296 27.30 24.87 -0.82
C LEU A 296 28.35 23.77 -0.73
N GLY A 297 29.45 23.92 -1.47
CA GLY A 297 30.49 22.91 -1.57
C GLY A 297 31.88 23.49 -1.45
N PHE A 298 32.77 22.77 -0.78
CA PHE A 298 34.19 23.03 -0.73
C PHE A 298 34.91 21.80 -1.27
N SER A 299 35.88 21.99 -2.16
CA SER A 299 36.77 20.91 -2.57
C SER A 299 38.21 21.39 -2.58
N GLN A 300 39.11 20.53 -2.13
CA GLN A 300 40.55 20.75 -2.13
C GLN A 300 41.24 19.56 -2.75
N GLY A 301 42.23 19.81 -3.61
CA GLY A 301 43.10 18.78 -4.17
C GLY A 301 44.49 19.36 -4.43
N GLY A 302 45.51 18.79 -3.80
CA GLY A 302 46.86 19.37 -3.83
C GLY A 302 46.87 20.83 -3.34
N LYS A 303 47.30 21.78 -4.20
CA LYS A 303 47.31 23.22 -3.90
C LYS A 303 46.02 23.95 -4.31
N ASP A 304 45.14 23.31 -5.06
CA ASP A 304 43.94 23.94 -5.60
C ASP A 304 42.79 23.85 -4.58
N LYS A 305 42.13 24.99 -4.32
CA LYS A 305 40.92 25.10 -3.50
C LYS A 305 39.79 25.64 -4.37
N THR A 306 38.65 24.97 -4.35
CA THR A 306 37.45 25.36 -5.10
C THR A 306 36.28 25.50 -4.15
N PHE A 307 35.58 26.61 -4.25
CA PHE A 307 34.30 26.83 -3.58
C PHE A 307 33.18 26.80 -4.63
N VAL A 308 32.10 26.10 -4.33
CA VAL A 308 30.97 25.90 -5.25
C VAL A 308 29.68 26.30 -4.55
N ILE A 309 28.87 27.10 -5.24
CA ILE A 309 27.49 27.37 -4.88
C ILE A 309 26.61 26.79 -5.98
N GLY A 310 25.70 25.90 -5.62
CA GLY A 310 24.79 25.24 -6.55
C GLY A 310 23.33 25.49 -6.20
N GLY A 311 22.47 25.44 -7.21
CA GLY A 311 21.03 25.43 -7.06
C GLY A 311 20.43 24.41 -8.00
N THR A 312 19.52 23.58 -7.50
CA THR A 312 18.78 22.62 -8.33
C THR A 312 17.30 22.87 -8.17
N LEU A 313 16.60 23.11 -9.28
CA LEU A 313 15.14 23.05 -9.32
C LEU A 313 14.72 21.83 -10.13
N VAL A 314 14.07 20.89 -9.47
CA VAL A 314 13.59 19.65 -10.09
C VAL A 314 12.07 19.75 -10.26
N LYS A 315 11.63 19.69 -11.52
CA LYS A 315 10.22 19.52 -11.87
C LYS A 315 10.05 18.12 -12.47
N ARG A 316 9.41 17.21 -11.72
CA ARG A 316 9.05 15.90 -12.29
C ARG A 316 7.86 16.11 -13.23
N ILE A 317 8.08 16.19 -14.54
CA ILE A 317 6.97 16.19 -15.50
C ILE A 317 6.33 14.80 -15.45
N VAL A 318 5.00 14.75 -15.52
CA VAL A 318 4.19 13.52 -15.48
C VAL A 318 4.37 12.77 -16.81
N SER A 319 5.53 12.14 -16.99
CA SER A 319 6.02 11.39 -18.16
C SER A 319 7.32 10.68 -17.69
N PRO A 320 7.85 9.61 -18.32
CA PRO A 320 9.07 8.93 -17.83
C PRO A 320 10.29 9.86 -17.63
N TYR A 321 10.26 11.07 -18.17
CA TYR A 321 11.36 12.03 -18.11
C TYR A 321 11.30 12.96 -16.89
N LYS A 322 12.35 12.90 -16.06
CA LYS A 322 12.62 13.87 -14.99
C LYS A 322 13.38 15.05 -15.59
N ILE A 323 12.82 16.25 -15.56
CA ILE A 323 13.54 17.48 -15.96
C ILE A 323 14.07 18.15 -14.69
N SER A 324 15.39 18.29 -14.61
CA SER A 324 16.07 19.08 -13.59
C SER A 324 16.77 20.26 -14.25
N LEU A 325 16.44 21.47 -13.81
CA LEU A 325 17.23 22.65 -14.11
C LEU A 325 18.27 22.79 -12.99
N GLN A 326 19.53 22.67 -13.34
CA GLN A 326 20.64 22.87 -12.42
C GLN A 326 21.39 24.13 -12.81
N THR A 327 21.61 25.00 -11.85
CA THR A 327 22.43 26.20 -11.98
C THR A 327 23.60 26.07 -11.01
N PHE A 328 24.82 26.09 -11.53
CA PHE A 328 26.02 26.05 -10.72
C PHE A 328 26.82 27.33 -10.94
N ALA A 329 27.28 27.94 -9.85
CA ALA A 329 28.29 28.99 -9.86
C ALA A 329 29.49 28.49 -9.04
N SER A 330 30.65 28.33 -9.66
CA SER A 330 31.87 27.93 -8.99
C SER A 330 32.87 29.08 -8.94
N ILE A 331 33.48 29.28 -7.78
CA ILE A 331 34.55 30.24 -7.54
C ILE A 331 35.79 29.43 -7.20
N ARG A 332 36.79 29.44 -8.10
CA ARG A 332 38.08 28.79 -7.85
C ARG A 332 39.02 29.80 -7.20
N ILE A 333 39.52 29.49 -6.01
CA ILE A 333 40.45 30.34 -5.27
C ILE A 333 41.83 29.67 -5.34
N LYS A 334 42.72 30.19 -6.17
CA LYS A 334 44.12 29.75 -6.20
C LYS A 334 44.90 30.48 -5.11
N GLN A 335 45.51 29.71 -4.22
CA GLN A 335 46.49 30.25 -3.27
C GLN A 335 47.81 30.41 -4.03
N THR A 336 48.18 31.65 -4.36
CA THR A 336 49.51 32.01 -4.91
C THR A 336 50.59 31.90 -3.85
#